data_AF-A0A9N9HN24-F1
#
_entry.id   AF-A0A9N9HN24-F1
#
_cell.length_a   1.000
_cell.length_b   1.000
_cell.length_c   1.000
_cell.angle_alpha   90.00
_cell.angle_beta   90.00
_cell.angle_gamma   90.00
#
_symmetry.space_group_name_H-M   'P 1'
#
loop_
_entity.id
_entity.type
_entity.pdbx_description
1 polymer ?
#
loop_
_entity_poly.entity_id
_entity_poly.type
_entity_poly.pdbx_seq_one_letter_code
_entity_poly.pdbx_strand_id
1 'polypeptide(L)' 'RNGRYAPPLFYGKAGEDPEEWIRNFRQYCEASGLDPLADTRTRVRIHGLFKTCLRDDAKD' A
#
# COMPACT_ATOMS: atom_id res chain seq x y z
N ARG A 1 12.02 10.99 -15.20
CA ARG A 1 11.19 9.90 -15.75
C ARG A 1 9.91 9.81 -14.91
N ASN A 2 8.76 10.23 -15.44
CA ASN A 2 7.45 10.12 -14.77
C ASN A 2 6.91 8.68 -14.86
N GLY A 3 7.55 7.74 -14.17
CA GLY A 3 7.04 6.37 -14.02
C GLY A 3 6.16 6.30 -12.78
N ARG A 4 4.84 6.40 -12.95
CA ARG A 4 3.88 6.08 -11.88
C ARG A 4 4.07 4.60 -11.53
N TYR A 5 4.81 4.30 -10.47
CA TYR A 5 4.71 2.99 -9.84
C TYR A 5 3.23 2.76 -9.49
N ALA A 6 2.68 1.59 -9.82
CA ALA A 6 1.36 1.22 -9.32
C ALA A 6 1.51 0.78 -7.86
N PRO A 7 0.52 1.04 -6.99
CA PRO A 7 0.57 0.51 -5.64
C PRO A 7 0.52 -1.03 -5.66
N PRO A 8 1.27 -1.73 -4.80
CA PRO A 8 1.34 -3.19 -4.82
C PRO A 8 0.00 -3.79 -4.39
N LEU A 9 -0.52 -4.74 -5.16
CA LEU A 9 -1.74 -5.47 -4.81
C LEU A 9 -1.43 -6.67 -3.91
N PHE A 10 -2.39 -7.07 -3.08
CA PHE A 10 -2.31 -8.27 -2.25
C PHE A 10 -3.62 -9.05 -2.38
N TYR A 11 -3.53 -10.32 -2.74
CA TYR A 11 -4.70 -11.16 -3.02
C TYR A 11 -5.04 -12.13 -1.88
N GLY A 12 -4.13 -12.32 -0.92
CA GLY A 12 -4.30 -13.28 0.19
C GLY A 12 -4.08 -14.74 -0.22
N LYS A 13 -3.37 -14.99 -1.34
CA LYS A 13 -3.18 -16.33 -1.90
C LYS A 13 -2.01 -17.05 -1.26
N ALA A 14 -2.08 -18.39 -1.25
CA ALA A 14 -0.97 -19.22 -0.80
C ALA A 14 0.31 -18.90 -1.61
N GLY A 15 1.38 -18.54 -0.91
CA GLY A 15 2.65 -18.13 -1.51
C GLY A 15 2.88 -16.61 -1.56
N GLU A 16 1.87 -15.79 -1.26
CA GLU A 16 2.11 -14.36 -0.98
C GLU A 16 2.60 -14.19 0.47
N ASP A 17 3.63 -13.36 0.67
CA ASP A 17 4.12 -12.98 2.00
C ASP A 17 3.53 -11.62 2.43
N PRO A 18 2.69 -11.59 3.48
CA PRO A 18 2.12 -10.35 4.02
C PRO A 18 3.18 -9.33 4.45
N GLU A 19 4.30 -9.77 5.04
CA GLU A 19 5.34 -8.86 5.54
C GLU A 19 6.11 -8.21 4.39
N GLU A 20 6.42 -9.00 3.35
CA GLU A 20 7.00 -8.47 2.12
C GLU A 20 6.07 -7.44 1.45
N TRP A 21 4.78 -7.75 1.36
CA TRP A 21 3.82 -6.82 0.79
C TRP A 21 3.70 -5.53 1.60
N ILE A 22 3.65 -5.60 2.94
CA ILE A 22 3.62 -4.42 3.82
C ILE A 22 4.88 -3.55 3.60
N ARG A 23 6.05 -4.16 3.49
CA ARG A 23 7.30 -3.43 3.21
C ARG A 23 7.24 -2.72 1.86
N ASN A 24 6.76 -3.40 0.82
CA ASN A 24 6.62 -2.83 -0.52
C ASN A 24 5.59 -1.69 -0.54
N PHE A 25 4.50 -1.82 0.23
CA PHE A 25 3.49 -0.77 0.38
C PHE A 25 4.05 0.48 1.08
N ARG A 26 4.89 0.31 2.11
CA ARG A 26 5.58 1.44 2.77
C ARG A 26 6.51 2.17 1.83
N GLN A 27 7.34 1.43 1.08
CA GLN A 27 8.23 2.01 0.07
C GLN A 27 7.45 2.77 -1.02
N TYR A 28 6.30 2.24 -1.45
CA TYR A 28 5.42 2.95 -2.38
C TYR A 28 4.91 4.27 -1.79
N CYS A 29 4.48 4.28 -0.52
CA CYS A 29 4.03 5.49 0.15
C CYS A 29 5.15 6.54 0.23
N GLU A 30 6.35 6.13 0.65
CA GLU A 30 7.54 7.00 0.71
C GLU A 30 7.88 7.59 -0.67
N ALA A 31 7.94 6.75 -1.70
CA ALA A 31 8.19 7.18 -3.09
C ALA A 31 7.10 8.11 -3.64
N SER A 32 5.87 8.02 -3.09
CA SER A 32 4.74 8.87 -3.43
C SER A 32 4.65 10.15 -2.58
N GLY A 33 5.60 10.39 -1.68
CA GLY A 33 5.60 11.53 -0.76
C GLY A 33 4.52 11.45 0.32
N LEU A 34 4.03 10.25 0.64
CA LEU A 34 3.04 10.01 1.68
C LEU A 34 3.73 9.62 2.97
N ASP A 35 4.10 10.63 3.77
CA ASP A 35 4.67 10.43 5.10
C ASP A 35 3.56 10.27 6.17
N PRO A 36 3.43 9.09 6.82
CA PRO A 36 2.45 8.89 7.88
C PRO A 36 2.67 9.78 9.10
N LEU A 37 3.83 10.41 9.28
CA LEU A 37 4.11 11.32 10.38
C LEU A 37 3.74 12.78 10.08
N ALA A 38 3.52 13.14 8.81
CA ALA A 38 3.29 14.52 8.40
C ALA A 38 2.00 15.13 8.98
N ASP A 39 0.85 14.49 8.77
CA ASP A 39 -0.45 15.00 9.23
C ASP A 39 -1.57 13.92 9.20
N THR A 40 -2.69 14.21 9.87
CA THR A 40 -3.86 13.31 9.97
C THR A 40 -4.48 12.99 8.61
N ARG A 41 -4.57 13.96 7.69
CA ARG A 41 -5.15 13.74 6.35
C ARG A 41 -4.28 12.79 5.54
N THR A 42 -2.96 12.89 5.67
CA THR A 42 -2.03 11.96 5.02
C THR A 42 -2.20 10.53 5.55
N ARG A 43 -2.37 10.34 6.86
CA ARG A 43 -2.67 9.02 7.45
C ARG A 43 -3.98 8.43 6.92
N VAL A 44 -5.05 9.23 6.85
CA VAL A 44 -6.34 8.79 6.28
C VAL A 44 -6.20 8.39 4.81
N ARG A 45 -5.40 9.14 4.04
CA ARG A 45 -5.11 8.82 2.64
C ARG A 45 -4.35 7.50 2.48
N ILE A 46 -3.31 7.27 3.28
CA ILE A 46 -2.54 6.02 3.29
C ILE A 46 -3.47 4.85 3.63
N HIS A 47 -4.32 4.99 4.63
CA HIS A 47 -5.29 3.95 4.99
C HIS A 47 -6.29 3.65 3.85
N GLY A 48 -6.83 4.69 3.21
CA GLY A 48 -7.70 4.52 2.04
C GLY A 48 -6.98 3.77 0.91
N LEU A 49 -5.73 4.16 0.62
CA LEU A 49 -4.90 3.50 -0.38
C LEU A 49 -4.64 2.03 -0.02
N PHE A 50 -4.30 1.72 1.23
CA PHE A 50 -4.11 0.36 1.72
C PHE A 50 -5.32 -0.52 1.40
N LYS A 51 -6.53 -0.05 1.71
CA LYS A 51 -7.77 -0.78 1.38
C LYS A 51 -7.98 -0.96 -0.12
N THR A 52 -7.55 0.00 -0.95
CA THR A 52 -7.60 -0.15 -2.42
C THR A 52 -6.55 -1.10 -2.98
N CYS A 53 -5.63 -1.62 -2.18
CA CYS A 53 -4.61 -2.58 -2.61
C CYS A 53 -4.97 -4.04 -2.31
N LEU A 54 -5.85 -4.26 -1.33
CA LEU A 54 -6.36 -5.60 -0.99
C LEU A 54 -7.37 -6.08 -2.03
N ARG A 55 -7.25 -7.34 -2.44
CA ARG A 55 -8.07 -8.01 -3.47
C ARG A 55 -8.52 -9.38 -2.95
N ASP A 56 -9.56 -9.92 -3.57
CA ASP A 56 -10.07 -11.27 -3.32
C ASP A 56 -10.17 -11.54 -1.81
N ASP A 57 -9.65 -12.67 -1.33
CA ASP A 57 -9.67 -13.12 0.07
C ASP A 57 -9.02 -12.11 1.03
N ALA A 58 -8.09 -11.28 0.58
CA ALA A 58 -7.49 -10.26 1.43
C ALA A 58 -8.40 -9.04 1.67
N LYS A 59 -9.48 -8.89 0.90
CA LYS A 59 -10.42 -7.78 1.01
C LYS A 59 -11.67 -8.12 1.83
N ASP A 60 -12.04 -9.40 1.85
CA ASP A 60 -13.20 -9.94 2.59
C ASP A 60 -12.96 -9.98 4.11
#